data_AF-A0A9Q8PB58-F1
#
_entry.id   AF-A0A9Q8PB58-F1
#
_cell.length_a   1.000
_cell.length_b   1.000
_cell.length_c   1.000
_cell.angle_alpha   90.00
_cell.angle_beta   90.00
_cell.angle_gamma   90.00
#
_symmetry.space_group_name_H-M   'P 1'
#
loop_
_entity.id
_entity.type
_entity.pdbx_description
1 polymer ?
#
loop_
_entity_poly.entity_id
_entity_poly.type
_entity_poly.pdbx_seq_one_letter_code
_entity_poly.pdbx_strand_id
1 'polypeptide(L)'
;MPMLADCIVYLTIVDSRDVKIGWQTKRAHALLTLQELFEPVQVDKALHSYFRSWHRICRITHRPSFSVSSMPHLALVAMIMLGTMYAPCEENRKKATTVLDYAEDYIFAHEPSPPHPSQDDANRVDTVKSCFLEASFLMIVTQYWTGDSESKRRVSTLRFDRTAEISREQNLLQAVHTADDRASQQLWLVKESWIRLRHATIGGDLEHIAVPVDRPAKTFILLGCEHGCNAT
;
A
#
# COMPACT_ATOMS: atom_id res chain seq x y z
N MET A 1 1.55 -5.11 20.66
CA MET A 1 1.25 -4.61 19.30
C MET A 1 -0.16 -5.06 18.91
N PRO A 2 -1.18 -4.20 19.05
CA PRO A 2 -2.57 -4.53 18.72
C PRO A 2 -2.78 -4.87 17.23
N MET A 3 -1.99 -4.28 16.32
CA MET A 3 -2.02 -4.57 14.88
C MET A 3 -1.83 -6.06 14.53
N LEU A 4 -0.86 -6.70 15.19
CA LEU A 4 -0.56 -8.11 15.00
C LEU A 4 -1.72 -8.98 15.47
N ALA A 5 -2.35 -8.60 16.59
CA ALA A 5 -3.51 -9.28 17.12
C ALA A 5 -4.71 -9.16 16.16
N ASP A 6 -5.02 -7.96 15.64
CA ASP A 6 -6.15 -7.76 14.72
C ASP A 6 -5.94 -8.47 13.37
N CYS A 7 -4.73 -8.42 12.82
CA CYS A 7 -4.41 -9.10 11.56
C CYS A 7 -4.40 -10.63 11.74
N ILE A 8 -3.82 -11.14 12.83
CA ILE A 8 -3.84 -12.57 13.16
C ILE A 8 -5.27 -13.04 13.44
N VAL A 9 -6.05 -12.28 14.21
CA VAL A 9 -7.45 -12.59 14.55
C VAL A 9 -8.33 -12.58 13.30
N TYR A 10 -8.12 -11.63 12.38
CA TYR A 10 -8.84 -11.61 11.12
C TYR A 10 -8.54 -12.87 10.28
N LEU A 11 -7.25 -13.19 10.13
CA LEU A 11 -6.82 -14.38 9.38
C LEU A 11 -7.25 -15.69 10.06
N THR A 12 -7.48 -15.70 11.38
CA THR A 12 -8.04 -16.88 12.05
C THR A 12 -9.54 -17.04 11.84
N ILE A 13 -10.28 -15.95 11.64
CA ILE A 13 -11.74 -15.91 11.52
C ILE A 13 -12.24 -16.20 10.09
N VAL A 14 -11.66 -15.56 9.07
CA VAL A 14 -12.17 -15.63 7.67
C VAL A 14 -12.19 -17.05 7.10
N ASP A 15 -11.25 -17.88 7.53
CA ASP A 15 -11.04 -19.24 7.03
C ASP A 15 -11.95 -20.28 7.71
N SER A 16 -12.91 -19.85 8.54
CA SER A 16 -13.94 -20.74 9.12
C SER A 16 -14.97 -21.23 8.09
N ARG A 17 -14.91 -20.76 6.84
CA ARG A 17 -15.91 -21.02 5.79
C ARG A 17 -15.52 -22.09 4.76
N ASP A 18 -14.28 -22.57 4.72
CA ASP A 18 -13.85 -23.62 3.77
C ASP A 18 -12.88 -24.64 4.42
N VAL A 19 -13.45 -25.67 5.07
CA VAL A 19 -12.67 -26.66 5.84
C VAL A 19 -12.21 -27.82 4.95
N LYS A 20 -10.94 -27.82 4.53
CA LYS A 20 -10.21 -29.01 4.05
C LYS A 20 -8.90 -29.19 4.84
N ILE A 21 -8.62 -30.41 5.28
CA ILE A 21 -7.54 -30.77 6.24
C ILE A 21 -6.13 -30.34 5.78
N GLY A 22 -5.86 -30.24 4.47
CA GLY A 22 -4.59 -29.72 3.92
C GLY A 22 -4.35 -28.22 4.12
N TRP A 23 -5.39 -27.45 4.44
CA TRP A 23 -5.31 -26.00 4.65
C TRP A 23 -4.79 -25.64 6.04
N GLN A 24 -4.99 -26.51 7.04
CA GLN A 24 -4.57 -26.24 8.41
C GLN A 24 -3.05 -26.16 8.55
N THR A 25 -2.30 -27.03 7.87
CA THR A 25 -0.82 -27.02 7.90
C THR A 25 -0.26 -25.79 7.19
N LYS A 26 -0.82 -25.41 6.03
CA LYS A 26 -0.44 -24.18 5.30
C LYS A 26 -0.74 -22.94 6.13
N ARG A 27 -1.88 -22.92 6.82
CA ARG A 27 -2.29 -21.83 7.73
C ARG A 27 -1.37 -21.70 8.93
N ALA A 28 -1.04 -22.78 9.62
CA ALA A 28 -0.13 -22.74 10.75
C ALA A 28 1.23 -22.15 10.34
N HIS A 29 1.73 -22.56 9.17
CA HIS A 29 2.95 -22.01 8.59
C HIS A 29 2.83 -20.52 8.22
N ALA A 30 1.73 -20.10 7.61
CA ALA A 30 1.48 -18.70 7.28
C ALA A 30 1.39 -17.81 8.53
N LEU A 31 0.70 -18.28 9.58
CA LEU A 31 0.59 -17.56 10.85
C LEU A 31 1.95 -17.39 11.52
N LEU A 32 2.78 -18.43 11.56
CA LEU A 32 4.15 -18.34 12.07
C LEU A 32 4.98 -17.36 11.25
N THR A 33 4.87 -17.42 9.93
CA THR A 33 5.58 -16.52 9.02
C THR A 33 5.19 -15.07 9.25
N LEU A 34 3.90 -14.78 9.42
CA LEU A 34 3.42 -13.44 9.76
C LEU A 34 3.90 -13.00 11.15
N GLN A 35 3.88 -13.87 12.15
CA GLN A 35 4.43 -13.55 13.48
C GLN A 35 5.91 -13.15 13.42
N GLU A 36 6.70 -13.85 12.61
CA GLU A 36 8.12 -13.53 12.39
C GLU A 36 8.29 -12.20 11.64
N LEU A 37 7.54 -11.96 10.56
CA LEU A 37 7.65 -10.75 9.76
C LEU A 37 7.21 -9.48 10.50
N PHE A 38 6.24 -9.62 11.40
CA PHE A 38 5.70 -8.52 12.19
C PHE A 38 6.34 -8.37 13.58
N GLU A 39 7.39 -9.14 13.86
CA GLU A 39 8.22 -8.92 15.04
C GLU A 39 8.83 -7.49 14.98
N PRO A 40 8.89 -6.75 16.12
CA PRO A 40 9.29 -5.34 16.11
C PRO A 40 10.58 -5.01 15.37
N VAL A 41 11.63 -5.83 15.48
CA VAL A 41 12.91 -5.63 14.78
C VAL A 41 12.74 -5.82 13.28
N GLN A 42 11.89 -6.75 12.88
CA GLN A 42 11.59 -7.05 11.48
C GLN A 42 10.73 -5.95 10.83
N VAL A 43 9.75 -5.42 11.57
CA VAL A 43 8.95 -4.25 11.16
C VAL A 43 9.86 -3.03 10.95
N ASP A 44 10.76 -2.75 11.89
CA ASP A 44 11.69 -1.62 11.76
C ASP A 44 12.57 -1.74 10.51
N LYS A 45 13.14 -2.93 10.26
CA LYS A 45 13.92 -3.19 9.03
C LYS A 45 13.09 -3.03 7.77
N ALA A 46 11.87 -3.55 7.74
CA ALA A 46 10.98 -3.46 6.59
C ALA A 46 10.64 -1.99 6.28
N LEU A 47 10.27 -1.21 7.29
CA LEU A 47 9.95 0.21 7.16
C LEU A 47 11.19 1.03 6.74
N HIS A 48 12.36 0.73 7.29
CA HIS A 48 13.61 1.34 6.84
C HIS A 48 13.86 1.08 5.35
N SER A 49 13.68 -0.16 4.89
CA SER A 49 13.78 -0.51 3.46
C SER A 49 12.73 0.17 2.59
N TYR A 50 11.48 0.24 3.05
CA TYR A 50 10.39 0.96 2.38
C TYR A 50 10.76 2.43 2.16
N PHE A 51 11.15 3.15 3.23
CA PHE A 51 11.47 4.57 3.15
C PHE A 51 12.76 4.86 2.37
N ARG A 52 13.71 3.91 2.39
CA ARG A 52 14.98 4.05 1.67
C ARG A 52 14.80 3.86 0.17
N SER A 53 14.01 2.88 -0.24
CA SER A 53 13.90 2.42 -1.63
C SER A 53 12.64 2.94 -2.30
N TRP A 54 11.46 2.51 -1.83
CA TRP A 54 10.19 2.80 -2.49
C TRP A 54 9.73 4.25 -2.32
N HIS A 55 9.85 4.82 -1.12
CA HIS A 55 9.37 6.17 -0.85
C HIS A 55 10.02 7.24 -1.73
N ARG A 56 11.22 6.97 -2.28
CA ARG A 56 11.87 7.86 -3.26
C ARG A 56 11.12 7.91 -4.59
N ILE A 57 10.50 6.80 -4.97
CA ILE A 57 9.73 6.60 -6.20
C ILE A 57 8.32 7.14 -5.99
N CYS A 58 7.66 6.78 -4.89
CA CYS A 58 6.29 7.19 -4.61
C CYS A 58 6.15 7.74 -3.18
N ARG A 59 6.00 9.06 -3.06
CA ARG A 59 5.96 9.77 -1.76
C ARG A 59 4.55 9.86 -1.17
N ILE A 60 3.86 8.73 -1.05
CA ILE A 60 2.49 8.68 -0.51
C ILE A 60 2.50 9.00 0.98
N THR A 61 3.39 8.40 1.77
CA THR A 61 3.47 8.66 3.22
C THR A 61 4.43 9.81 3.56
N HIS A 62 4.05 10.79 4.36
CA HIS A 62 4.98 11.84 4.81
C HIS A 62 5.94 11.33 5.92
N ARG A 63 7.20 11.04 5.55
CA ARG A 63 8.19 10.42 6.44
C ARG A 63 8.41 11.15 7.79
N PRO A 64 8.55 12.49 7.87
CA PRO A 64 8.76 13.17 9.15
C PRO A 64 7.57 13.06 10.13
N SER A 65 6.36 12.86 9.61
CA SER A 65 5.14 12.70 10.42
C SER A 65 4.78 11.23 10.66
N PHE A 66 5.58 10.30 10.14
CA PHE A 66 5.30 8.87 10.27
C PHE A 66 5.65 8.38 11.67
N SER A 67 4.70 7.72 12.32
CA SER A 67 4.92 6.92 13.52
C SER A 67 4.16 5.62 13.42
N VAL A 68 4.84 4.51 13.75
CA VAL A 68 4.24 3.17 13.80
C VAL A 68 3.05 3.11 14.74
N SER A 69 3.06 3.90 15.82
CA SER A 69 1.99 3.89 16.83
C SER A 69 0.72 4.63 16.40
N SER A 70 0.83 5.55 15.44
CA SER A 70 -0.29 6.37 14.97
C SER A 70 -0.73 6.01 13.55
N MET A 71 0.05 5.18 12.84
CA MET A 71 -0.27 4.80 11.48
C MET A 71 -1.46 3.82 11.47
N PRO A 72 -2.43 4.02 10.56
CA PRO A 72 -3.49 3.06 10.29
C PRO A 72 -2.92 1.67 9.97
N HIS A 73 -3.51 0.64 10.57
CA HIS A 73 -3.03 -0.75 10.49
C HIS A 73 -2.93 -1.27 9.04
N LEU A 74 -3.90 -0.95 8.18
CA LEU A 74 -3.91 -1.42 6.78
C LEU A 74 -2.70 -0.88 5.99
N ALA A 75 -2.43 0.42 6.11
CA ALA A 75 -1.31 1.05 5.44
C ALA A 75 0.02 0.49 5.97
N LEU A 76 0.10 0.28 7.29
CA LEU A 76 1.29 -0.29 7.91
C LEU A 76 1.57 -1.72 7.44
N VAL A 77 0.55 -2.58 7.32
CA VAL A 77 0.67 -3.93 6.73
C VAL A 77 1.22 -3.84 5.31
N ALA A 78 0.65 -3.01 4.45
CA ALA A 78 1.10 -2.87 3.06
C ALA A 78 2.56 -2.35 2.96
N MET A 79 2.92 -1.37 3.80
CA MET A 79 4.29 -0.84 3.88
C MET A 79 5.29 -1.89 4.35
N ILE A 80 4.91 -2.73 5.33
CA ILE A 80 5.77 -3.82 5.82
C ILE A 80 5.98 -4.86 4.72
N MET A 81 4.93 -5.27 4.01
CA MET A 81 5.04 -6.26 2.93
C MET A 81 5.94 -5.73 1.79
N LEU A 82 5.66 -4.53 1.27
CA LEU A 82 6.49 -3.93 0.22
C LEU A 82 7.93 -3.66 0.70
N GLY A 83 8.08 -3.16 1.92
CA GLY A 83 9.38 -2.91 2.54
C GLY A 83 10.20 -4.17 2.72
N THR A 84 9.55 -5.29 3.08
CA THR A 84 10.20 -6.60 3.18
C THR A 84 10.68 -7.08 1.82
N MET A 85 9.95 -6.82 0.73
CA MET A 85 10.42 -7.13 -0.62
C MET A 85 11.69 -6.36 -1.00
N TYR A 86 11.92 -5.17 -0.44
CA TYR A 86 13.16 -4.40 -0.58
C TYR A 86 14.21 -4.71 0.50
N ALA A 87 13.94 -5.58 1.45
CA ALA A 87 14.90 -5.96 2.48
C ALA A 87 16.04 -6.79 1.86
N PRO A 88 17.30 -6.62 2.33
CA PRO A 88 18.44 -7.35 1.79
C PRO A 88 18.36 -8.86 2.07
N CYS A 89 17.66 -9.27 3.13
CA CYS A 89 17.50 -10.66 3.52
C CYS A 89 16.58 -11.43 2.55
N GLU A 90 17.16 -12.34 1.76
CA GLU A 90 16.43 -13.17 0.81
C GLU A 90 15.41 -14.10 1.50
N GLU A 91 15.74 -14.62 2.67
CA GLU A 91 14.83 -15.46 3.45
C GLU A 91 13.55 -14.72 3.82
N ASN A 92 13.67 -13.46 4.27
CA ASN A 92 12.51 -12.64 4.61
C ASN A 92 11.66 -12.32 3.37
N ARG A 93 12.29 -12.12 2.20
CA ARG A 93 11.56 -11.93 0.94
C ARG A 93 10.76 -13.18 0.58
N LYS A 94 11.39 -14.37 0.65
CA LYS A 94 10.70 -15.65 0.39
C LYS A 94 9.54 -15.87 1.34
N LYS A 95 9.75 -15.62 2.64
CA LYS A 95 8.71 -15.66 3.68
C LYS A 95 7.57 -14.69 3.39
N ALA A 96 7.87 -13.44 3.02
CA ALA A 96 6.84 -12.47 2.68
C ALA A 96 6.03 -12.92 1.47
N THR A 97 6.68 -13.44 0.43
CA THR A 97 5.99 -13.95 -0.77
C THR A 97 4.98 -15.05 -0.45
N THR A 98 5.24 -15.94 0.51
CA THR A 98 4.27 -17.00 0.87
C THR A 98 3.03 -16.48 1.59
N VAL A 99 3.04 -15.23 2.07
CA VAL A 99 1.93 -14.64 2.82
C VAL A 99 1.34 -13.38 2.20
N LEU A 100 1.74 -13.02 0.97
CA LEU A 100 1.21 -11.87 0.26
C LEU A 100 -0.29 -11.95 0.01
N ASP A 101 -0.81 -13.13 -0.37
CA ASP A 101 -2.24 -13.32 -0.60
C ASP A 101 -3.05 -13.08 0.69
N TYR A 102 -2.55 -13.53 1.84
CA TYR A 102 -3.20 -13.27 3.13
C TYR A 102 -3.22 -11.78 3.48
N ALA A 103 -2.14 -11.05 3.18
CA ALA A 103 -2.07 -9.62 3.40
C ALA A 103 -2.98 -8.85 2.43
N GLU A 104 -3.06 -9.28 1.17
CA GLU A 104 -4.02 -8.78 0.18
C GLU A 104 -5.45 -8.96 0.69
N ASP A 105 -5.83 -10.18 1.05
CA ASP A 105 -7.18 -10.47 1.52
C ASP A 105 -7.53 -9.71 2.80
N TYR A 106 -6.58 -9.57 3.74
CA TYR A 106 -6.76 -8.73 4.92
C TYR A 106 -7.10 -7.28 4.55
N ILE A 107 -6.32 -6.66 3.66
CA ILE A 107 -6.55 -5.26 3.26
C ILE A 107 -7.91 -5.12 2.57
N PHE A 108 -8.19 -5.94 1.57
CA PHE A 108 -9.41 -5.82 0.76
C PHE A 108 -10.68 -6.22 1.49
N ALA A 109 -10.59 -6.96 2.59
CA ALA A 109 -11.76 -7.24 3.38
C ALA A 109 -12.09 -6.16 4.43
N HIS A 110 -11.16 -5.26 4.70
CA HIS A 110 -11.41 -4.03 5.47
C HIS A 110 -11.79 -2.87 4.54
N GLU A 111 -12.34 -3.20 3.38
CA GLU A 111 -12.86 -2.21 2.46
C GLU A 111 -13.96 -1.37 3.14
N PRO A 112 -13.88 -0.03 3.06
CA PRO A 112 -14.88 0.85 3.65
C PRO A 112 -16.22 0.69 2.92
N SER A 113 -17.31 0.66 3.69
CA SER A 113 -18.67 0.63 3.15
C SER A 113 -18.88 1.80 2.17
N PRO A 114 -19.70 1.62 1.11
CA PRO A 114 -20.13 2.73 0.27
C PRO A 114 -20.75 3.83 1.14
N PRO A 115 -20.54 5.11 0.77
CA PRO A 115 -20.94 6.22 1.61
C PRO A 115 -22.46 6.23 1.79
N HIS A 116 -22.93 6.41 3.01
CA HIS A 116 -24.29 6.92 3.21
C HIS A 116 -24.31 8.37 2.72
N PRO A 117 -25.33 8.80 1.95
CA PRO A 117 -25.42 10.17 1.45
C PRO A 117 -25.75 11.13 2.59
N SER A 118 -24.79 11.48 3.44
CA SER A 118 -24.87 12.66 4.30
C SER A 118 -24.27 13.85 3.54
N GLN A 119 -25.11 14.84 3.26
CA GLN A 119 -24.88 15.99 2.38
C GLN A 119 -23.78 16.97 2.82
N ASP A 120 -23.10 16.76 3.94
CA ASP A 120 -22.51 17.89 4.66
C ASP A 120 -21.04 18.19 4.43
N ASP A 121 -20.26 17.44 3.65
CA ASP A 121 -18.89 17.88 3.32
C ASP A 121 -18.33 17.15 2.08
N ALA A 122 -18.69 17.60 0.87
CA ALA A 122 -18.13 17.07 -0.38
C ALA A 122 -16.60 17.22 -0.51
N ASN A 123 -15.97 18.00 0.38
CA ASN A 123 -14.55 18.33 0.35
C ASN A 123 -13.74 17.71 1.50
N ARG A 124 -14.38 16.95 2.40
CA ARG A 124 -13.70 16.37 3.55
C ARG A 124 -13.16 14.99 3.20
N VAL A 125 -11.85 14.86 3.29
CA VAL A 125 -11.13 13.61 3.08
C VAL A 125 -11.58 12.58 4.11
N ASP A 126 -12.23 11.50 3.68
CA ASP A 126 -12.53 10.39 4.55
C ASP A 126 -11.22 9.66 4.86
N THR A 127 -10.78 9.82 6.11
CA THR A 127 -9.50 9.27 6.56
C THR A 127 -9.49 7.75 6.43
N VAL A 128 -10.60 7.05 6.66
CA VAL A 128 -10.66 5.59 6.53
C VAL A 128 -10.47 5.16 5.08
N LYS A 129 -11.20 5.79 4.15
CA LYS A 129 -11.04 5.54 2.70
C LYS A 129 -9.65 5.90 2.21
N SER A 130 -9.05 6.94 2.75
CA SER A 130 -7.67 7.34 2.46
C SER A 130 -6.66 6.26 2.82
N CYS A 131 -6.79 5.71 4.03
CA CYS A 131 -5.90 4.68 4.54
C CYS A 131 -6.05 3.38 3.74
N PHE A 132 -7.29 3.03 3.38
CA PHE A 132 -7.57 1.91 2.51
C PHE A 132 -6.94 2.11 1.12
N LEU A 133 -7.12 3.27 0.49
CA LEU A 133 -6.55 3.56 -0.83
C LEU A 133 -5.02 3.51 -0.85
N GLU A 134 -4.36 4.03 0.18
CA GLU A 134 -2.90 3.91 0.34
C GLU A 134 -2.49 2.43 0.49
N ALA A 135 -3.16 1.68 1.36
CA ALA A 135 -2.87 0.27 1.59
C ALA A 135 -3.10 -0.59 0.34
N SER A 136 -4.24 -0.40 -0.32
CA SER A 136 -4.64 -1.18 -1.49
C SER A 136 -3.72 -0.91 -2.68
N PHE A 137 -3.34 0.35 -2.91
CA PHE A 137 -2.38 0.70 -3.95
C PHE A 137 -1.01 0.05 -3.71
N LEU A 138 -0.46 0.18 -2.49
CA LEU A 138 0.83 -0.43 -2.14
C LEU A 138 0.79 -1.95 -2.28
N MET A 139 -0.34 -2.58 -1.92
CA MET A 139 -0.51 -4.02 -2.08
C MET A 139 -0.60 -4.45 -3.54
N ILE A 140 -1.35 -3.71 -4.37
CA ILE A 140 -1.43 -3.96 -5.83
C ILE A 140 -0.03 -3.91 -6.44
N VAL A 141 0.77 -2.88 -6.12
CA VAL A 141 2.15 -2.77 -6.59
C VAL A 141 2.98 -3.99 -6.15
N THR A 142 2.87 -4.37 -4.88
CA THR A 142 3.63 -5.50 -4.32
C THR A 142 3.30 -6.79 -5.07
N GLN A 143 2.01 -7.16 -5.14
CA GLN A 143 1.55 -8.37 -5.82
C GLN A 143 1.84 -8.35 -7.33
N TYR A 144 1.75 -7.19 -7.97
CA TYR A 144 2.06 -7.07 -9.40
C TYR A 144 3.53 -7.42 -9.71
N TRP A 145 4.45 -7.08 -8.82
CA TRP A 145 5.87 -7.40 -9.01
C TRP A 145 6.24 -8.81 -8.59
N THR A 146 5.76 -9.23 -7.42
CA THR A 146 6.29 -10.42 -6.74
C THR A 146 5.34 -11.58 -6.66
N GLY A 147 4.05 -11.35 -6.93
CA GLY A 147 3.04 -12.39 -7.00
C GLY A 147 3.22 -13.29 -8.22
N ASP A 148 2.53 -14.42 -8.20
CA ASP A 148 2.44 -15.33 -9.35
C ASP A 148 1.53 -14.76 -10.46
N SER A 149 1.42 -15.48 -11.59
CA SER A 149 0.61 -15.03 -12.72
C SER A 149 -0.87 -14.84 -12.37
N GLU A 150 -1.40 -15.65 -11.45
CA GLU A 150 -2.78 -15.52 -10.97
C GLU A 150 -2.96 -14.25 -10.13
N SER A 151 -2.05 -14.00 -9.20
CA SER A 151 -2.04 -12.83 -8.33
C SER A 151 -1.89 -11.55 -9.15
N LYS A 152 -0.99 -11.53 -10.13
CA LYS A 152 -0.82 -10.40 -11.07
C LYS A 152 -2.11 -10.12 -11.83
N ARG A 153 -2.75 -11.15 -12.38
CA ARG A 153 -4.04 -11.00 -13.06
C ARG A 153 -5.11 -10.46 -12.11
N ARG A 154 -5.24 -11.04 -10.91
CA ARG A 154 -6.22 -10.66 -9.90
C ARG A 154 -6.05 -9.20 -9.47
N VAL A 155 -4.81 -8.75 -9.21
CA VAL A 155 -4.60 -7.36 -8.80
C VAL A 155 -4.85 -6.37 -9.92
N SER A 156 -4.48 -6.71 -11.15
CA SER A 156 -4.71 -5.84 -12.31
C SER A 156 -6.18 -5.75 -12.73
N THR A 157 -6.97 -6.82 -12.60
CA THR A 157 -8.35 -6.83 -13.11
C THR A 157 -9.41 -6.63 -12.04
N LEU A 158 -9.19 -7.06 -10.80
CA LEU A 158 -10.20 -7.00 -9.74
C LEU A 158 -9.86 -5.92 -8.71
N ARG A 159 -8.64 -5.97 -8.17
CA ARG A 159 -8.25 -5.11 -7.05
C ARG A 159 -7.99 -3.67 -7.49
N PHE A 160 -7.41 -3.49 -8.67
CA PHE A 160 -7.18 -2.17 -9.25
C PHE A 160 -8.49 -1.46 -9.57
N ASP A 161 -9.43 -2.15 -10.23
CA ASP A 161 -10.75 -1.59 -10.54
C ASP A 161 -11.47 -1.14 -9.27
N ARG A 162 -11.46 -1.97 -8.22
CA ARG A 162 -12.08 -1.61 -6.94
C ARG A 162 -11.40 -0.41 -6.27
N THR A 163 -10.08 -0.36 -6.30
CA THR A 163 -9.32 0.80 -5.79
C THR A 163 -9.63 2.08 -6.58
N ALA A 164 -9.78 1.95 -7.90
CA ALA A 164 -10.15 3.07 -8.78
C ALA A 164 -11.58 3.55 -8.53
N GLU A 165 -12.53 2.66 -8.24
CA GLU A 165 -13.89 3.02 -7.83
C GLU A 165 -13.90 3.86 -6.56
N ILE A 166 -13.26 3.39 -5.49
CA ILE A 166 -13.21 4.11 -4.20
C ILE A 166 -12.50 5.46 -4.36
N SER A 167 -11.46 5.52 -5.19
CA SER A 167 -10.77 6.77 -5.55
C SER A 167 -11.71 7.79 -6.21
N ARG A 168 -12.63 7.33 -7.08
CA ARG A 168 -13.65 8.19 -7.70
C ARG A 168 -14.71 8.64 -6.70
N GLU A 169 -15.18 7.76 -5.82
CA GLU A 169 -16.12 8.12 -4.73
C GLU A 169 -15.57 9.20 -3.81
N GLN A 170 -14.24 9.22 -3.68
CA GLN A 170 -13.50 10.17 -2.87
C GLN A 170 -13.18 11.48 -3.59
N ASN A 171 -13.64 11.66 -4.83
CA ASN A 171 -13.28 12.79 -5.68
C ASN A 171 -11.76 13.02 -5.73
N LEU A 172 -10.96 11.94 -5.68
CA LEU A 172 -9.50 12.00 -5.74
C LEU A 172 -9.06 12.70 -7.05
N LEU A 173 -9.86 12.54 -8.11
CA LEU A 173 -9.70 13.21 -9.40
C LEU A 173 -9.82 14.75 -9.34
N GLN A 174 -10.31 15.32 -8.24
CA GLN A 174 -10.49 16.77 -8.07
C GLN A 174 -9.67 17.30 -6.90
N ALA A 175 -8.85 16.46 -6.27
CA ALA A 175 -8.01 16.85 -5.14
C ALA A 175 -7.02 17.95 -5.55
N VAL A 176 -7.20 19.15 -5.00
CA VAL A 176 -6.33 20.32 -5.17
C VAL A 176 -6.26 21.07 -3.84
N HIS A 177 -5.08 21.58 -3.50
CA HIS A 177 -4.91 22.44 -2.33
C HIS A 177 -5.78 23.70 -2.43
N THR A 178 -6.51 23.99 -1.36
CA THR A 178 -7.33 25.19 -1.17
C THR A 178 -6.67 26.09 -0.12
N ALA A 179 -7.14 27.34 0.01
CA ALA A 179 -6.60 28.27 1.00
C ALA A 179 -6.82 27.76 2.45
N ASP A 180 -7.95 27.09 2.69
CA ASP A 180 -8.33 26.56 4.00
C ASP A 180 -7.39 25.46 4.50
N ASP A 181 -6.73 24.72 3.60
CA ASP A 181 -5.78 23.68 3.99
C ASP A 181 -4.56 24.25 4.75
N ARG A 182 -4.28 25.55 4.59
CA ARG A 182 -3.21 26.23 5.34
C ARG A 182 -3.52 26.39 6.82
N ALA A 183 -4.78 26.19 7.24
CA ALA A 183 -5.19 26.28 8.64
C ALA A 183 -4.56 25.17 9.51
N SER A 184 -4.18 24.04 8.92
CA SER A 184 -3.53 22.94 9.62
C SER A 184 -2.50 22.24 8.76
N GLN A 185 -1.25 22.21 9.24
CA GLN A 185 -0.17 21.46 8.60
C GLN A 185 -0.53 19.98 8.41
N GLN A 186 -1.24 19.38 9.38
CA GLN A 186 -1.60 17.97 9.30
C GLN A 186 -2.63 17.69 8.20
N LEU A 187 -3.64 18.55 8.06
CA LEU A 187 -4.63 18.43 6.98
C LEU A 187 -3.99 18.65 5.62
N TRP A 188 -3.09 19.63 5.54
CA TRP A 188 -2.31 19.88 4.33
C TRP A 188 -1.49 18.66 3.91
N LEU A 189 -0.81 18.01 4.86
CA LEU A 189 0.00 16.81 4.58
C LEU A 189 -0.85 15.63 4.10
N VAL A 190 -2.01 15.39 4.72
CA VAL A 190 -2.93 14.33 4.29
C VAL A 190 -3.42 14.59 2.86
N LYS A 191 -3.76 15.84 2.54
CA LYS A 191 -4.20 16.22 1.20
C LYS A 191 -3.10 16.14 0.16
N GLU A 192 -1.87 16.51 0.53
CA GLU A 192 -0.68 16.34 -0.32
C GLU A 192 -0.39 14.87 -0.64
N SER A 193 -0.48 13.98 0.36
CA SER A 193 -0.39 12.53 0.18
C SER A 193 -1.43 12.01 -0.81
N TRP A 194 -2.65 12.55 -0.75
CA TRP A 194 -3.74 12.25 -1.67
C TRP A 194 -3.49 12.69 -3.11
N ILE A 195 -3.00 13.92 -3.31
CA ILE A 195 -2.65 14.43 -4.64
C ILE A 195 -1.54 13.57 -5.26
N ARG A 196 -0.60 13.08 -4.46
CA ARG A 196 0.46 12.17 -4.93
C ARG A 196 -0.08 10.80 -5.28
N LEU A 197 -0.97 10.25 -4.45
CA LEU A 197 -1.65 8.98 -4.75
C LEU A 197 -2.46 9.10 -6.04
N ARG A 198 -3.19 10.21 -6.23
CA ARG A 198 -3.89 10.54 -7.48
C ARG A 198 -2.96 10.45 -8.68
N HIS A 199 -1.80 11.11 -8.61
CA HIS A 199 -0.82 11.08 -9.69
C HIS A 199 -0.28 9.67 -9.95
N ALA A 200 -0.09 8.86 -8.91
CA ALA A 200 0.37 7.48 -9.04
C ALA A 200 -0.70 6.57 -9.67
N THR A 201 -1.97 6.72 -9.28
CA THR A 201 -3.07 5.86 -9.77
C THR A 201 -3.57 6.24 -11.17
N ILE A 202 -3.50 7.53 -11.55
CA ILE A 202 -3.98 8.03 -12.86
C ILE A 202 -2.83 8.15 -13.87
N GLY A 203 -1.66 8.60 -13.43
CA GLY A 203 -0.56 8.99 -14.30
C GLY A 203 0.42 7.86 -14.64
N GLY A 204 0.30 6.70 -13.99
CA GLY A 204 1.20 5.58 -14.22
C GLY A 204 0.49 4.40 -14.85
N ASP A 205 0.91 4.00 -16.06
CA ASP A 205 1.00 2.57 -16.33
C ASP A 205 1.80 1.96 -15.16
N LEU A 206 1.28 0.92 -14.54
CA LEU A 206 1.98 0.18 -13.46
C LEU A 206 3.41 -0.21 -13.89
N GLU A 207 3.66 -0.30 -15.19
CA GLU A 207 4.97 -0.49 -15.83
C GLU A 207 5.95 0.70 -15.68
N HIS A 208 5.48 1.95 -15.72
CA HIS A 208 6.32 3.14 -15.59
C HIS A 208 6.68 3.48 -14.13
N ILE A 209 5.86 3.02 -13.18
CA ILE A 209 6.17 3.10 -11.73
C ILE A 209 7.14 1.97 -11.32
N ALA A 210 7.32 0.94 -12.16
CA ALA A 210 8.03 -0.29 -11.83
C ALA A 210 9.55 -0.22 -12.04
N VAL A 211 10.31 -0.07 -10.94
CA VAL A 211 11.67 -0.63 -10.87
C VAL A 211 11.56 -2.04 -10.32
N PRO A 212 11.89 -3.10 -11.09
CA PRO A 212 11.84 -4.47 -10.60
C PRO A 212 12.69 -4.66 -9.35
N VAL A 213 12.21 -5.46 -8.39
CA VAL A 213 12.89 -5.80 -7.12
C VAL A 213 14.32 -6.33 -7.35
N ASP A 214 14.59 -6.94 -8.52
CA ASP A 214 15.89 -7.51 -8.91
C ASP A 214 16.88 -6.52 -9.53
N ARG A 215 16.53 -5.24 -9.76
CA ARG A 215 17.52 -4.26 -10.24
C ARG A 215 18.19 -3.53 -9.06
N PRO A 216 19.53 -3.48 -8.98
CA PRO A 216 20.20 -2.57 -8.05
C PRO A 216 19.77 -1.14 -8.36
N ALA A 217 19.53 -0.34 -7.32
CA ALA A 217 18.99 1.02 -7.33
C ALA A 217 19.84 2.03 -8.15
N LYS A 218 19.89 1.86 -9.47
CA LYS A 218 20.45 2.76 -10.46
C LYS A 218 19.49 2.74 -11.64
N THR A 219 18.49 3.62 -11.62
CA THR A 219 17.92 4.39 -12.75
C THR A 219 16.65 5.06 -12.23
N PHE A 220 16.37 6.27 -12.75
CA PHE A 220 15.26 7.18 -12.44
C PHE A 220 15.52 8.23 -11.35
N ILE A 221 16.35 9.19 -11.75
CA ILE A 221 16.00 10.61 -11.56
C ILE A 221 15.58 11.13 -12.96
N LEU A 222 14.53 11.96 -12.98
CA LEU A 222 14.11 12.91 -14.03
C LEU A 222 13.13 12.41 -15.10
N LEU A 223 11.84 12.72 -14.88
CA LEU A 223 11.11 13.51 -15.87
C LEU A 223 11.66 14.94 -15.78
N GLY A 224 12.37 15.38 -16.82
CA GLY A 224 12.86 16.76 -16.93
C GLY A 224 13.91 16.89 -18.02
N CYS A 225 13.58 17.65 -19.06
CA CYS A 225 14.39 18.03 -20.23
C CYS A 225 14.50 17.03 -21.39
N GLU A 226 13.48 17.01 -22.24
CA GLU A 226 13.69 16.85 -23.69
C GLU A 226 12.76 17.79 -24.47
N HIS A 227 12.90 19.11 -24.31
CA HIS A 227 12.49 20.08 -25.32
C HIS A 227 13.35 21.34 -25.19
N GLY A 228 14.23 21.57 -26.17
CA GLY A 228 14.75 22.91 -26.49
C GLY A 228 16.19 23.23 -26.08
N CYS A 229 17.17 22.71 -26.81
CA CYS A 229 18.36 23.48 -27.17
C CYS A 229 19.07 22.83 -28.37
N ASN A 230 18.60 23.13 -29.57
CA ASN A 230 19.43 23.02 -30.76
C ASN A 230 20.33 24.26 -30.77
N ALA A 231 21.63 24.01 -30.60
CA ALA A 231 22.68 24.97 -30.91
C ALA A 231 22.90 24.98 -32.43
N THR A 232 22.65 26.13 -33.03
CA THR A 232 23.42 26.72 -34.13
C THR A 232 23.48 28.21 -33.88
#